data_AF-A0A9N7NDY9-F1
#
_entry.id   AF-A0A9N7NDY9-F1
#
_cell.length_a   1.000
_cell.length_b   1.000
_cell.length_c   1.000
_cell.angle_alpha   90.00
_cell.angle_beta   90.00
_cell.angle_gamma   90.00
#
_symmetry.space_group_name_H-M   'P 1'
#
loop_
_entity.id
_entity.type
_entity.pdbx_description
1 polymer ?
#
loop_
_entity_poly.entity_id
_entity_poly.type
_entity_poly.pdbx_seq_one_letter_code
_entity_poly.pdbx_strand_id
1 'polypeptide(L)'
;MDVDKICQQCGEAEETLERIMFGCIRAQRIWKLSGLSWDALRDKEEDFRKLWEAVITMDRGKCKKERIELTTYLLWWLWHTRNNWIFQNEWKPKKDIAEGAIREWREFTIFNGTGVEEEE
;
A
#
# COMPACT_ATOMS: atom_id res chain seq x y z
N MET A 1 6.85 28.90 -8.02
CA MET A 1 7.23 27.80 -7.11
C MET A 1 7.53 26.62 -7.99
N ASP A 2 8.78 26.19 -8.05
CA ASP A 2 9.18 25.00 -8.78
C ASP A 2 8.79 23.80 -7.91
N VAL A 3 7.78 23.04 -8.34
CA VAL A 3 7.37 21.84 -7.61
C VAL A 3 8.43 20.80 -7.92
N ASP A 4 9.14 20.33 -6.89
CA ASP A 4 10.08 19.22 -7.07
C ASP A 4 9.29 18.02 -7.59
N LYS A 5 9.56 17.69 -8.86
CA LYS A 5 8.88 16.60 -9.54
C LYS A 5 9.41 15.26 -9.10
N ILE A 6 10.52 15.19 -8.38
CA ILE A 6 11.12 13.92 -7.97
C ILE A 6 10.37 13.34 -6.77
N CYS A 7 10.25 12.02 -6.73
CA CYS A 7 9.63 11.29 -5.63
C CYS A 7 10.31 11.64 -4.31
N GLN A 8 9.57 12.29 -3.41
CA GLN A 8 10.08 12.77 -2.12
C GLN A 8 10.36 11.63 -1.13
N GLN A 9 9.95 10.41 -1.48
CA GLN A 9 10.19 9.21 -0.67
C GLN A 9 11.50 8.47 -1.03
N CYS A 10 11.99 8.58 -2.28
CA CYS A 10 13.19 7.85 -2.72
C CYS A 10 14.20 8.66 -3.54
N GLY A 11 13.82 9.78 -4.15
CA GLY A 11 14.74 10.66 -4.88
C GLY A 11 15.14 10.19 -6.28
N GLU A 12 14.53 9.12 -6.82
CA GLU A 12 15.07 8.43 -8.01
C GLU A 12 14.36 8.74 -9.34
N ALA A 13 13.09 9.14 -9.33
CA ALA A 13 12.32 9.39 -10.54
C ALA A 13 11.16 10.36 -10.26
N GLU A 14 10.46 10.79 -11.31
CA GLU A 14 9.27 11.64 -11.19
C GLU A 14 8.22 11.02 -10.26
N GLU A 15 7.61 11.86 -9.44
CA GLU A 15 6.57 11.50 -8.50
C GLU A 15 5.22 11.44 -9.20
N THR A 16 4.72 10.22 -9.37
CA THR A 16 3.35 9.94 -9.81
C THR A 16 2.62 9.10 -8.77
N LEU A 17 1.31 8.95 -8.90
CA LEU A 17 0.53 8.07 -8.01
C LEU A 17 1.03 6.63 -8.12
N GLU A 18 1.28 6.16 -9.33
CA GLU A 18 1.81 4.83 -9.65
C GLU A 18 3.18 4.63 -9.01
N ARG A 19 4.05 5.66 -9.05
CA ARG A 19 5.34 5.65 -8.36
C ARG A 19 5.16 5.55 -6.86
N ILE A 20 4.36 6.41 -6.24
CA ILE A 20 4.14 6.41 -4.78
C ILE A 20 3.62 5.04 -4.31
N MET A 21 2.72 4.43 -5.07
CA MET A 21 2.04 3.21 -4.67
C MET A 21 2.82 1.92 -5.02
N PHE A 22 3.45 1.83 -6.20
CA PHE A 22 4.05 0.58 -6.70
C PHE A 22 5.49 0.75 -7.20
N GLY A 23 5.79 1.87 -7.87
CA GLY A 23 7.09 2.07 -8.54
C GLY A 23 8.24 2.49 -7.62
N CYS A 24 7.96 3.06 -6.45
CA CYS A 24 8.95 3.56 -5.51
C CYS A 24 9.64 2.40 -4.77
N ILE A 25 10.98 2.40 -4.73
CA ILE A 25 11.74 1.38 -3.99
C ILE A 25 11.40 1.34 -2.50
N ARG A 26 10.99 2.48 -1.93
CA ARG A 26 10.49 2.54 -0.55
C ARG A 26 9.17 1.80 -0.41
N ALA A 27 8.22 2.04 -1.31
CA ALA A 27 6.92 1.37 -1.33
C ALA A 27 7.09 -0.15 -1.50
N GLN A 28 7.94 -0.59 -2.44
CA GLN A 28 8.27 -2.01 -2.66
C GLN A 28 8.79 -2.72 -1.41
N ARG A 29 9.64 -2.05 -0.64
CA ARG A 29 10.13 -2.59 0.63
C ARG A 29 9.01 -2.69 1.68
N ILE A 30 8.09 -1.73 1.73
CA ILE A 30 6.92 -1.75 2.62
C ILE A 30 6.00 -2.90 2.25
N TRP A 31 5.70 -3.10 0.96
CA TRP A 31 4.95 -4.26 0.47
C TRP A 31 5.59 -5.55 0.98
N LYS A 32 6.90 -5.75 0.75
CA LYS A 32 7.61 -6.96 1.16
C LYS A 32 7.58 -7.19 2.67
N LEU A 33 7.73 -6.13 3.46
CA LEU A 33 7.62 -6.19 4.93
C LEU A 33 6.22 -6.58 5.40
N SER A 34 5.18 -6.27 4.61
CA SER A 34 3.80 -6.66 4.91
C SER A 34 3.41 -8.08 4.46
N GLY A 35 4.34 -8.82 3.84
CA GLY A 35 4.07 -10.14 3.25
C GLY A 35 3.43 -10.10 1.86
N LEU A 36 3.35 -8.91 1.24
CA LEU A 36 2.85 -8.75 -0.12
C LEU A 36 3.99 -8.37 -1.09
N SER A 37 3.83 -8.74 -2.35
CA SER A 37 4.71 -8.22 -3.40
C SER A 37 3.93 -8.05 -4.69
N TRP A 38 4.09 -6.85 -5.26
CA TRP A 38 3.56 -6.43 -6.54
C TRP A 38 4.69 -6.16 -7.53
N ASP A 39 5.81 -6.88 -7.42
CA ASP A 39 6.98 -6.68 -8.29
C ASP A 39 6.62 -6.78 -9.80
N ALA A 40 5.61 -7.58 -10.16
CA ALA A 40 5.08 -7.68 -11.53
C ALA A 40 4.37 -6.40 -12.04
N LEU A 41 4.03 -5.48 -11.13
CA LEU A 41 3.38 -4.21 -11.43
C LEU A 41 4.36 -3.03 -11.47
N ARG A 42 5.65 -3.26 -11.16
CA ARG A 42 6.66 -2.21 -11.02
C ARG A 42 6.96 -1.48 -12.33
N ASP A 43 7.15 -2.23 -13.40
CA ASP A 43 7.68 -1.73 -14.68
C ASP A 43 6.55 -1.45 -15.68
N LYS A 44 5.30 -1.50 -15.23
CA LYS A 44 4.15 -1.15 -16.03
C LYS A 44 3.99 0.37 -16.02
N GLU A 45 4.24 1.02 -17.15
CA GLU A 45 3.75 2.38 -17.44
C GLU A 45 2.23 2.36 -17.66
N GLU A 46 1.50 1.84 -16.68
CA GLU A 46 0.05 1.74 -16.70
C GLU A 46 -0.51 2.76 -15.71
N ASP A 47 -1.64 3.37 -16.07
CA ASP A 47 -2.41 4.20 -15.14
C ASP A 47 -2.84 3.39 -13.91
N PHE A 48 -3.01 4.09 -12.78
CA PHE A 48 -3.39 3.47 -11.50
C PHE A 48 -4.61 2.54 -11.60
N ARG A 49 -5.58 2.83 -12.46
CA ARG A 49 -6.78 1.99 -12.63
C ARG A 49 -6.40 0.60 -13.12
N LYS A 50 -5.53 0.47 -14.13
CA LYS A 50 -5.06 -0.83 -14.61
C LYS A 50 -4.22 -1.57 -13.57
N LEU A 51 -3.39 -0.84 -12.80
CA LEU A 51 -2.65 -1.43 -11.69
C LEU A 51 -3.60 -2.01 -10.64
N TRP A 52 -4.65 -1.27 -10.28
CA TRP A 52 -5.68 -1.72 -9.35
C TRP A 52 -6.46 -2.92 -9.89
N GLU A 53 -6.87 -2.89 -11.17
CA GLU A 53 -7.50 -4.01 -11.85
C GLU A 53 -6.60 -5.26 -11.78
N ALA A 54 -5.29 -5.13 -11.98
CA ALA A 54 -4.35 -6.24 -11.84
C ALA A 54 -4.28 -6.78 -10.39
N VAL A 55 -4.29 -5.91 -9.37
CA VAL A 55 -4.29 -6.31 -7.95
C VAL A 55 -5.53 -7.15 -7.59
N ILE A 56 -6.72 -6.74 -8.04
CA ILE A 56 -7.98 -7.42 -7.69
C ILE A 56 -8.25 -8.66 -8.54
N THR A 57 -7.72 -8.72 -9.77
CA THR A 57 -7.91 -9.86 -10.68
C THR A 57 -6.87 -10.95 -10.49
N MET A 58 -5.65 -10.63 -10.03
CA MET A 58 -4.59 -11.61 -9.83
C MET A 58 -5.04 -12.70 -8.86
N ASP A 59 -5.27 -13.92 -9.35
CA ASP A 59 -5.62 -15.03 -8.49
C ASP A 59 -4.37 -15.52 -7.74
N ARG A 60 -4.46 -15.57 -6.40
CA ARG A 60 -3.42 -16.15 -5.54
C ARG A 60 -4.03 -17.14 -4.54
N GLY A 61 -5.17 -17.74 -4.90
CA GLY A 61 -5.84 -18.77 -4.11
C GLY A 61 -6.71 -18.21 -2.97
N LYS A 62 -6.80 -19.00 -1.89
CA LYS A 62 -7.85 -18.91 -0.85
C LYS A 62 -7.92 -17.59 -0.07
N CYS A 63 -6.87 -16.75 -0.10
CA CYS A 63 -6.80 -15.50 0.66
C CYS A 63 -7.02 -14.25 -0.19
N LYS A 64 -7.87 -14.33 -1.23
CA LYS A 64 -8.09 -13.21 -2.16
C LYS A 64 -8.65 -11.97 -1.44
N LYS A 65 -9.61 -12.16 -0.53
CA LYS A 65 -10.26 -11.07 0.19
C LYS A 65 -9.27 -10.35 1.12
N GLU A 66 -8.60 -11.10 1.98
CA GLU A 66 -7.61 -10.62 2.95
C GLU A 66 -6.47 -9.87 2.24
N ARG A 67 -6.02 -10.40 1.09
CA ARG A 67 -4.99 -9.75 0.28
C ARG A 67 -5.47 -8.40 -0.26
N ILE A 68 -6.69 -8.32 -0.80
CA ILE A 68 -7.25 -7.07 -1.33
C ILE A 68 -7.42 -6.06 -0.19
N GLU A 69 -7.96 -6.48 0.94
CA GLU A 69 -8.13 -5.64 2.13
C GLU A 69 -6.80 -5.07 2.62
N LEU A 70 -5.80 -5.93 2.88
CA LEU A 70 -4.48 -5.49 3.31
C LEU A 70 -3.82 -4.58 2.27
N THR A 71 -4.04 -4.83 0.98
CA THR A 71 -3.56 -3.96 -0.10
C THR A 71 -4.17 -2.57 -0.01
N THR A 72 -5.48 -2.46 0.24
CA THR A 72 -6.16 -1.18 0.44
C THR A 72 -5.58 -0.41 1.62
N TYR A 73 -5.34 -1.07 2.76
CA TYR A 73 -4.70 -0.45 3.93
C TYR A 73 -3.31 0.07 3.60
N LEU A 74 -2.49 -0.71 2.91
CA LEU A 74 -1.13 -0.31 2.55
C LEU A 74 -1.12 0.85 1.55
N LEU A 75 -2.04 0.89 0.57
CA LEU A 75 -2.18 2.04 -0.33
C LEU A 75 -2.48 3.33 0.46
N TRP A 76 -3.40 3.26 1.42
CA TRP A 76 -3.70 4.40 2.29
C TRP A 76 -2.49 4.81 3.12
N TRP A 77 -1.81 3.85 3.77
CA TRP A 77 -0.62 4.14 4.58
C TRP A 77 0.53 4.75 3.77
N LEU A 78 0.76 4.28 2.54
CA LEU A 78 1.77 4.84 1.63
C LEU A 78 1.45 6.30 1.29
N TRP A 79 0.20 6.59 0.93
CA TRP A 79 -0.24 7.96 0.64
C TRP A 79 -0.17 8.86 1.87
N HIS A 80 -0.70 8.39 3.00
CA HIS A 80 -0.77 9.14 4.24
C HIS A 80 0.62 9.49 4.76
N THR A 81 1.55 8.52 4.79
CA THR A 81 2.93 8.75 5.25
C THR A 81 3.71 9.65 4.30
N ARG A 82 3.46 9.59 2.99
CA ARG A 82 4.02 10.56 2.02
C ARG A 82 3.53 11.97 2.31
N ASN A 83 2.24 12.14 2.62
CA ASN A 83 1.68 13.46 2.92
C ASN A 83 2.18 14.00 4.27
N ASN A 84 2.28 13.18 5.30
CA ASN A 84 2.86 13.59 6.57
C ASN A 84 4.32 14.02 6.41
N TRP A 85 5.09 13.31 5.58
CA TRP A 85 6.45 13.73 5.27
C TRP A 85 6.49 15.13 4.63
N ILE A 86 5.66 15.38 3.62
CA ILE A 86 5.71 16.64 2.86
C ILE A 86 5.09 17.83 3.60
N PHE A 87 3.98 17.62 4.30
CA PHE A 87 3.24 18.71 4.93
C PHE A 87 3.58 18.90 6.41
N GLN A 88 4.15 17.88 7.07
CA GLN A 88 4.43 17.90 8.50
C GLN A 88 5.88 17.57 8.84
N ASN A 89 6.72 17.24 7.84
CA ASN A 89 8.11 16.80 8.04
C ASN A 89 8.23 15.57 8.98
N GLU A 90 7.19 14.73 9.02
CA GLU A 90 7.16 13.51 9.84
C GLU A 90 7.60 12.31 9.00
N TRP A 91 8.84 11.86 9.20
CA TRP A 91 9.36 10.67 8.55
C TRP A 91 9.06 9.41 9.38
N LYS A 92 8.41 8.42 8.76
CA LYS A 92 8.09 7.15 9.42
C LYS A 92 8.88 5.98 8.83
N PRO A 93 9.62 5.17 9.60
CA PRO A 93 10.35 4.01 9.10
C PRO A 93 9.46 3.01 8.34
N LYS A 94 10.02 2.37 7.30
CA LYS A 94 9.28 1.41 6.43
C LYS A 94 8.61 0.27 7.20
N LYS A 95 9.28 -0.22 8.26
CA LYS A 95 8.79 -1.28 9.12
C LYS A 95 7.53 -0.83 9.86
N ASP A 96 7.59 0.33 10.49
CA ASP A 96 6.46 0.92 11.22
C ASP A 96 5.25 1.20 10.31
N ILE A 97 5.49 1.57 9.04
CA ILE A 97 4.41 1.74 8.05
C ILE A 97 3.74 0.39 7.76
N ALA A 98 4.53 -0.67 7.49
CA ALA A 98 3.99 -2.00 7.21
C ALA A 98 3.26 -2.59 8.42
N GLU A 99 3.87 -2.48 9.62
CA GLU A 99 3.28 -2.97 10.87
C GLU A 99 2.03 -2.19 11.26
N GLY A 100 2.01 -0.87 11.03
CA GLY A 100 0.83 -0.02 11.23
C GLY A 100 -0.34 -0.47 10.36
N ALA A 101 -0.09 -0.66 9.05
CA ALA A 101 -1.11 -1.15 8.12
C ALA A 101 -1.65 -2.54 8.49
N ILE A 102 -0.75 -3.47 8.85
CA ILE A 102 -1.17 -4.82 9.28
C ILE A 102 -1.98 -4.76 10.57
N ARG A 103 -1.58 -3.92 11.53
CA ARG A 103 -2.29 -3.80 12.81
C ARG A 103 -3.70 -3.27 12.60
N GLU A 104 -3.86 -2.15 11.90
CA GLU A 104 -5.20 -1.57 11.64
C GLU A 104 -6.09 -2.51 10.83
N TRP A 105 -5.53 -3.20 9.83
CA TRP A 105 -6.27 -4.23 9.09
C TRP A 105 -6.73 -5.36 10.01
N ARG A 106 -5.86 -5.88 10.89
CA ARG A 106 -6.23 -6.94 11.85
C ARG A 106 -7.29 -6.47 12.82
N GLU A 107 -7.20 -5.25 13.34
CA GLU A 107 -8.22 -4.66 14.22
C GLU A 107 -9.57 -4.62 13.52
N PHE A 108 -9.61 -4.20 12.26
CA PHE A 108 -10.82 -4.24 11.43
C PHE A 108 -11.33 -5.67 11.20
N THR A 109 -10.46 -6.62 10.87
CA THR A 109 -10.87 -8.02 10.66
C THR A 109 -11.40 -8.67 11.93
N ILE A 110 -10.81 -8.38 13.10
CA ILE A 110 -11.29 -8.89 14.39
C ILE A 110 -12.67 -8.31 14.71
N PHE A 111 -12.83 -6.98 14.59
CA PHE A 111 -14.11 -6.32 14.86
C PHE A 111 -15.24 -6.80 13.94
N ASN A 112 -14.95 -6.97 12.66
CA ASN A 112 -15.96 -7.45 11.70
C ASN A 112 -16.11 -8.98 11.67
N GLY A 113 -15.18 -9.72 12.27
CA GLY A 113 -15.22 -11.18 12.42
C GLY A 113 -16.11 -11.65 13.56
N THR A 114 -16.43 -10.80 14.54
CA THR A 114 -17.35 -11.08 15.66
C THR A 114 -18.83 -10.84 15.34
N GLY A 115 -19.19 -10.65 14.06
CA GLY A 115 -20.56 -10.40 13.59
C GLY A 115 -21.25 -11.59 12.92
N VAL A 116 -20.69 -12.80 13.02
CA VAL A 116 -21.40 -14.04 12.64
C VAL A 116 -21.76 -14.74 13.95
N GLU A 117 -22.92 -14.38 14.49
CA GLU A 117 -23.58 -15.14 15.54
C GLU A 117 -23.80 -16.58 15.04
N GLU A 118 -23.42 -17.52 15.89
CA GLU A 118 -23.82 -18.92 15.82
C GLU A 118 -25.35 -18.98 15.83
N GLU A 119 -25.97 -19.38 14.72
CA GLU A 119 -27.34 -19.89 14.75
C GLU A 119 -27.28 -21.41 14.73
N GLU A 120 -27.79 -22.00 15.82
CA GLU A 120 -28.01 -23.43 16.10
C GLU A 120 -28.85 -24.15 15.04
#